data_AF-A0AAD9XA30-F1
#
_entry.id   AF-A0AAD9XA30-F1
#
_cell.length_a   1.000
_cell.length_b   1.000
_cell.length_c   1.000
_cell.angle_alpha   90.00
_cell.angle_beta   90.00
_cell.angle_gamma   90.00
#
_symmetry.space_group_name_H-M   'P 1'
#
loop_
_entity.id
_entity.type
_entity.pdbx_description
1 polymer ?
#
loop_
_entity_poly.entity_id
_entity_poly.type
_entity_poly.pdbx_seq_one_letter_code
_entity_poly.pdbx_strand_id
1 'polypeptide(L)'
;MERLDRCLGTKDWINLFPNFLVRHLDFWKSDHWSLILEFSYRYGKIRRENRKAGKTFFFEECWGDDKECRRTVEETWNINLGRCAGQIQGVRRKTRVLEPQKACRYA
;
A
#
# COMPACT_ATOMS: atom_id res chain seq x y z
N MET A 1 -7.88 -11.12 10.12
CA MET A 1 -7.52 -11.81 8.87
C MET A 1 -6.52 -10.97 8.12
N GLU A 2 -5.41 -11.59 7.76
CA GLU A 2 -4.34 -10.97 6.98
C GLU A 2 -4.66 -11.09 5.48
N ARG A 3 -4.25 -10.12 4.67
CA ARG A 3 -4.51 -10.09 3.22
C ARG A 3 -3.25 -10.51 2.47
N LEU A 4 -3.02 -11.81 2.40
CA LEU A 4 -1.79 -12.40 1.86
C LEU A 4 -1.85 -12.63 0.34
N ASP A 5 -3.05 -12.76 -0.23
CA ASP A 5 -3.20 -13.11 -1.64
C ASP A 5 -2.83 -11.94 -2.56
N ARG A 6 -1.87 -12.16 -3.46
CA ARG A 6 -1.38 -11.16 -4.43
C ARG A 6 -1.21 -11.76 -5.83
N CYS A 7 -1.55 -10.98 -6.84
CA CYS A 7 -1.24 -11.30 -8.24
C CYS A 7 0.04 -10.55 -8.66
N LEU A 8 1.02 -11.28 -9.16
CA LEU A 8 2.29 -10.73 -9.66
C LEU A 8 2.34 -10.88 -11.18
N GLY A 9 2.96 -9.92 -11.85
CA GLY A 9 3.12 -9.93 -13.30
C GLY A 9 4.40 -9.24 -13.71
N THR A 10 5.07 -9.75 -14.74
CA THR A 10 6.26 -9.13 -15.31
C THR A 10 5.91 -7.81 -15.98
N LYS A 11 6.91 -6.96 -16.19
CA LYS A 11 6.72 -5.69 -16.91
C LYS A 11 6.16 -5.94 -18.32
N ASP A 12 6.67 -6.96 -19.01
CA ASP A 12 6.23 -7.32 -20.36
C ASP A 12 4.77 -7.78 -20.36
N TRP A 13 4.36 -8.62 -19.40
CA TRP A 13 2.98 -9.04 -19.26
C TRP A 13 2.04 -7.84 -18.98
N ILE A 14 2.44 -6.93 -18.08
CA ILE A 14 1.67 -5.72 -17.77
C ILE A 14 1.52 -4.82 -18.99
N ASN A 15 2.53 -4.78 -19.86
CA ASN A 15 2.52 -3.99 -21.09
C ASN A 15 1.62 -4.61 -22.17
N LEU A 16 1.62 -5.94 -22.28
CA LEU A 16 0.75 -6.68 -23.21
C LEU A 16 -0.73 -6.59 -22.81
N PHE A 17 -1.03 -6.59 -21.52
CA PHE A 17 -2.40 -6.59 -21.01
C PHE A 17 -2.72 -5.32 -20.20
N PRO A 18 -2.64 -4.10 -20.76
CA PRO A 18 -2.76 -2.87 -19.99
C PRO A 18 -4.12 -2.70 -19.29
N ASN A 19 -5.14 -3.40 -19.78
CA ASN A 19 -6.55 -3.31 -19.38
C ASN A 19 -6.97 -4.39 -18.37
N PHE A 20 -6.03 -4.92 -17.57
CA PHE A 20 -6.34 -5.86 -16.50
C PHE A 20 -6.80 -5.18 -15.21
N LEU A 21 -7.62 -5.86 -14.42
CA LEU A 21 -7.96 -5.53 -13.04
C LEU A 21 -7.86 -6.79 -12.17
N VAL A 22 -7.24 -6.66 -11.00
CA VAL A 22 -7.23 -7.72 -9.98
C VAL A 22 -8.10 -7.26 -8.82
N ARG A 23 -9.10 -8.07 -8.46
CA ARG A 23 -9.92 -7.82 -7.26
C ARG A 23 -10.08 -9.11 -6.45
N HIS A 24 -10.41 -8.96 -5.19
CA HIS A 24 -10.80 -10.11 -4.37
C HIS A 24 -12.29 -10.36 -4.60
N LEU A 25 -12.68 -11.62 -4.66
CA LEU A 25 -14.07 -12.05 -4.59
C LEU A 25 -14.54 -12.05 -3.14
N ASP A 26 -15.85 -12.04 -2.96
CA ASP A 26 -16.45 -12.10 -1.62
C ASP A 26 -16.08 -13.41 -0.92
N PHE A 27 -15.94 -13.32 0.40
CA PHE A 27 -15.53 -14.42 1.26
C PHE A 27 -16.56 -15.55 1.25
N TRP A 28 -16.10 -16.78 1.03
CA TRP A 28 -16.94 -17.97 1.09
C TRP A 28 -16.29 -19.09 1.90
N LYS A 29 -16.57 -19.14 3.21
CA LYS A 29 -16.24 -20.23 4.16
C LYS A 29 -14.78 -20.74 4.17
N SER A 30 -13.85 -20.13 3.44
CA SER A 30 -12.41 -20.40 3.44
C SER A 30 -11.71 -19.20 4.06
N ASP A 31 -10.69 -19.46 4.86
CA ASP A 31 -9.74 -18.47 5.39
C ASP A 31 -8.98 -17.67 4.31
N HIS A 32 -9.10 -18.03 3.03
CA HIS A 32 -8.54 -17.31 1.89
C HIS A 32 -9.61 -16.57 1.06
N TRP A 33 -9.25 -15.39 0.55
CA TRP A 33 -10.09 -14.62 -0.36
C TRP A 33 -9.64 -14.87 -1.80
N SER A 34 -10.52 -15.46 -2.61
CA SER A 34 -10.20 -15.74 -4.00
C SER A 34 -9.88 -14.47 -4.77
N LEU A 35 -8.81 -14.49 -5.57
CA LEU A 35 -8.48 -13.41 -6.50
C LEU A 35 -9.12 -13.69 -7.86
N ILE A 36 -9.66 -12.65 -8.49
CA ILE A 36 -10.07 -12.68 -9.89
C ILE A 36 -9.27 -11.65 -10.69
N LEU A 37 -8.79 -12.09 -11.85
CA LEU A 37 -8.15 -11.27 -12.87
C LEU A 37 -9.13 -11.10 -14.03
N GLU A 38 -9.48 -9.86 -14.33
CA GLU A 38 -10.43 -9.52 -15.40
C GLU A 38 -9.83 -8.55 -16.40
N PHE A 39 -10.31 -8.62 -17.64
CA PHE A 39 -9.88 -7.74 -18.72
C PHE A 39 -11.08 -6.95 -19.25
N SER A 40 -10.97 -5.62 -19.28
CA SER A 40 -11.98 -4.75 -19.87
C SER A 40 -11.37 -3.41 -20.26
N TYR A 41 -11.81 -2.86 -21.40
CA TYR A 41 -11.36 -1.55 -21.85
C TYR A 41 -11.55 -0.45 -20.79
N ARG A 42 -12.61 -0.55 -19.97
CA ARG A 42 -12.87 0.40 -18.86
C ARG A 42 -11.78 0.37 -17.78
N TYR A 43 -11.16 -0.78 -17.53
CA TYR A 43 -10.14 -0.92 -16.49
C TYR A 43 -8.82 -0.23 -16.85
N GLY A 44 -8.51 -0.09 -18.14
CA GLY A 44 -7.37 0.70 -18.60
C GLY A 44 -7.43 2.16 -18.17
N LYS A 45 -8.64 2.77 -18.19
CA LYS A 45 -8.86 4.15 -17.77
C LYS A 45 -8.66 4.32 -16.26
N ILE A 46 -9.27 3.45 -15.45
CA ILE A 46 -9.17 3.44 -13.99
C ILE A 46 -7.70 3.31 -13.54
N ARG A 47 -6.92 2.41 -14.15
CA ARG A 47 -5.51 2.25 -13.80
C ARG A 47 -4.65 3.46 -14.17
N ARG A 48 -4.94 4.12 -15.29
CA ARG A 48 -4.22 5.35 -15.68
C ARG A 48 -4.51 6.49 -14.71
N GLU A 49 -5.76 6.65 -14.28
CA GLU A 49 -6.13 7.63 -13.24
C GLU A 49 -5.45 7.32 -11.91
N ASN A 50 -5.48 6.06 -11.44
CA ASN A 50 -4.81 5.66 -10.21
C ASN A 50 -3.28 5.80 -10.26
N ARG A 51 -2.64 5.57 -11.41
CA ARG A 51 -1.20 5.81 -11.58
C ARG A 51 -0.85 7.30 -11.54
N LYS A 52 -1.75 8.17 -12.03
CA LYS A 52 -1.58 9.63 -11.97
C LYS A 52 -1.71 10.18 -10.55
N ALA A 53 -2.46 9.51 -9.67
CA ALA A 53 -2.61 9.89 -8.27
C ALA A 53 -1.31 9.75 -7.43
N GLY A 54 -0.21 9.29 -8.03
CA GLY A 54 1.06 9.06 -7.35
C GLY A 54 0.99 7.81 -6.46
N LYS A 55 2.13 7.13 -6.29
CA LYS A 55 2.24 6.14 -5.22
C LYS A 55 2.28 6.91 -3.91
N THR A 56 1.19 6.90 -3.15
CA THR A 56 1.24 7.39 -1.76
C THR A 56 2.19 6.50 -0.99
N PHE A 57 3.26 7.09 -0.47
CA PHE A 57 4.12 6.44 0.50
C PHE A 57 3.43 6.46 1.86
N PHE A 58 3.33 5.31 2.50
CA PHE A 58 2.83 5.19 3.87
C PHE A 58 4.01 4.84 4.75
N PHE A 59 4.26 5.66 5.77
CA PHE A 59 5.22 5.33 6.81
C PHE A 59 4.58 4.31 7.76
N GLU A 60 5.27 3.20 8.03
CA GLU A 60 4.86 2.21 9.02
C GLU A 60 5.56 2.46 10.35
N GLU A 61 4.83 2.31 11.45
CA GLU A 61 5.34 2.59 12.80
C GLU A 61 6.57 1.74 13.17
N CYS A 62 6.61 0.48 12.70
CA CYS A 62 7.73 -0.43 12.90
C CYS A 62 9.06 0.08 12.30
N TRP A 63 9.01 0.96 11.30
CA TRP A 63 10.21 1.61 10.76
C TRP A 63 10.78 2.65 11.72
N GLY A 64 9.96 3.20 12.62
CA GLY A 64 10.41 4.07 13.69
C GLY A 64 11.28 3.35 14.71
N ASP A 65 11.16 2.03 14.84
CA ASP A 65 11.97 1.20 15.74
C ASP A 65 13.35 0.86 15.18
N ASP A 66 13.49 0.89 13.85
CA ASP A 66 14.76 0.70 13.16
C ASP A 66 15.67 1.93 13.32
N LYS A 67 16.90 1.70 13.80
CA LYS A 67 17.85 2.79 14.12
C LYS A 67 18.26 3.57 12.88
N GLU A 68 18.43 2.90 11.74
CA GLU A 68 18.88 3.53 10.51
C GLU A 68 17.77 4.38 9.88
N CYS A 69 16.54 3.86 9.86
CA CYS A 69 15.37 4.59 9.39
C CYS A 69 15.08 5.80 10.29
N ARG A 70 15.08 5.62 11.62
CA ARG A 70 14.90 6.73 12.58
C ARG A 70 15.92 7.84 12.36
N ARG A 71 17.21 7.50 12.28
CA ARG A 71 18.29 8.45 12.01
C ARG A 71 18.06 9.20 10.70
N THR A 72 17.71 8.49 9.63
CA THR A 72 17.46 9.08 8.31
C THR A 72 16.28 10.07 8.33
N VAL A 73 15.20 9.71 9.02
CA VAL A 73 14.02 10.56 9.19
C VAL A 73 14.39 11.82 9.99
N GLU A 74 15.08 11.67 11.13
CA GLU A 74 15.50 12.79 11.98
C GLU A 74 16.44 13.76 11.24
N GLU A 75 17.48 13.24 10.56
CA GLU A 75 18.41 14.04 9.76
C GLU A 75 17.68 14.81 8.67
N THR A 76 16.82 14.13 7.89
CA THR A 76 16.09 14.74 6.78
C THR A 76 15.07 15.77 7.28
N TRP A 77 14.39 15.50 8.40
CA TRP A 77 13.40 16.41 8.96
C TRP A 77 14.06 17.69 9.48
N ASN A 78 15.20 17.56 10.15
CA ASN A 78 15.96 18.71 10.69
C ASN A 78 16.59 19.57 9.58
N ILE A 79 16.99 18.98 8.46
CA ILE A 79 17.53 19.71 7.29
C ILE A 79 16.44 20.51 6.54
N ASN A 80 15.19 20.02 6.54
CA ASN A 80 14.12 20.56 5.71
C ASN A 80 13.15 21.53 6.41
N LEU A 81 13.41 21.91 7.66
CA LEU A 81 12.63 22.90 8.42
C LEU A 81 12.55 24.29 7.73
N GLY A 82 13.34 24.54 6.67
CA GLY A 82 13.26 25.75 5.83
C GLY A 82 12.60 25.61 4.46
N ARG A 83 12.18 24.41 3.99
CA ARG A 83 11.72 24.22 2.59
C ARG A 83 10.42 23.45 2.37
N CYS A 84 9.84 22.78 3.36
CA CYS A 84 8.69 21.90 3.13
C CYS A 84 7.40 22.41 3.78
N ALA A 85 6.96 23.61 3.42
CA ALA A 85 5.59 24.09 3.70
C ALA A 85 4.60 23.74 2.56
N GLY A 86 4.84 22.64 1.84
CA GLY A 86 4.06 22.20 0.68
C GLY A 86 3.30 20.91 0.95
N GLN A 87 2.06 21.05 1.45
CA GLN A 87 0.94 20.10 1.30
C GLN A 87 1.19 18.63 1.67
N ILE A 88 1.19 18.32 2.97
CA ILE A 88 0.68 17.02 3.43
C ILE A 88 -0.86 17.08 3.34
N GLN A 89 -1.41 16.95 2.13
CA GLN A 89 -2.86 16.77 1.97
C GLN A 89 -3.23 15.34 2.33
N GLY A 90 -3.91 15.17 3.47
CA GLY A 90 -4.59 13.94 3.83
C GLY A 90 -3.76 12.94 4.63
N VAL A 91 -3.37 13.30 5.87
CA VAL A 91 -3.00 12.30 6.88
C VAL A 91 -4.25 11.51 7.25
N ARG A 92 -4.52 10.43 6.51
CA ARG A 92 -5.61 9.52 6.86
C ARG A 92 -5.15 8.62 7.99
N ARG A 93 -5.35 9.07 9.23
CA ARG A 93 -5.19 8.22 10.42
C ARG A 93 -6.13 7.03 10.29
N LYS A 94 -5.60 5.84 10.01
CA LYS A 94 -6.32 4.61 10.33
C LYS A 94 -6.15 4.40 11.83
N THR A 95 -6.97 5.06 12.65
CA THR A 95 -7.22 4.60 14.02
C THR A 95 -7.99 3.30 13.92
N ARG A 96 -7.28 2.19 13.73
CA ARG A 96 -7.82 0.90 14.09
C ARG A 96 -7.72 0.86 15.61
N VAL A 97 -8.86 0.99 16.30
CA VAL A 97 -8.97 0.55 17.69
C VAL A 97 -8.61 -0.94 17.65
N LEU A 98 -7.37 -1.25 18.01
CA LEU A 98 -6.91 -2.61 18.18
C LEU A 98 -7.40 -3.03 19.56
N GLU A 99 -8.47 -3.83 19.57
CA GLU A 99 -8.81 -4.70 20.70
C GLU A 99 -7.53 -5.45 21.13
N PRO A 100 -7.21 -5.50 22.43
CA PRO A 100 -5.91 -5.95 22.91
C PRO A 100 -5.88 -7.48 22.93
N GLN A 101 -5.67 -8.12 21.78
CA GLN A 101 -5.28 -9.53 21.77
C GLN A 101 -4.15 -9.81 20.79
N LYS A 102 -3.00 -10.02 21.42
CA LYS A 102 -1.83 -10.82 21.00
C LYS A 102 -0.64 -10.03 20.46
N ALA A 103 0.21 -9.74 21.43
CA ALA A 103 1.61 -9.34 21.32
C ALA A 103 2.44 -10.33 20.46
N CYS A 104 3.51 -9.77 19.89
CA CYS A 104 4.77 -10.37 19.45
C CYS A 104 4.82 -11.88 19.27
N ARG A 105 5.20 -12.36 18.07
CA ARG A 105 6.27 -13.35 17.81
C ARG A 105 6.77 -13.22 16.36
N TYR A 106 7.90 -13.89 16.08
CA TYR A 106 8.77 -13.86 14.88
C TYR A 106 9.84 -12.76 15.00
N ALA A 107 11.07 -12.97 15.46
CA ALA A 107 12.01 -14.10 15.27
C ALA A 107 12.18 -14.49 13.80
#